data_AF-A0A1X0QQY7-F1
#
_entry.id   AF-A0A1X0QQY7-F1
#
_cell.length_a   1.000
_cell.length_b   1.000
_cell.length_c   1.000
_cell.angle_alpha   90.00
_cell.angle_beta   90.00
_cell.angle_gamma   90.00
#
_symmetry.space_group_name_H-M   'P 1'
#
loop_
_entity.id
_entity.type
_entity.pdbx_description
1 polymer ?
#
loop_
_entity_poly.entity_id
_entity_poly.type
_entity_poly.pdbx_seq_one_letter_code
_entity_poly.pdbx_strand_id
1 'polypeptide(L)'
;MDCPFYLLQVDEFRSYVKPTINPTLSEFCIKLTGISQDTVDNSPIFIDVLNQFQEFLAKYNLFQSSSAVFVTDGPFDIRDFITKQLEHSNIDPRPAYFTLPWINIRKLFKDFYHQTQNKNIKGMLEHLNMTFKGREHSGLDDARNLAYIAKRMHEEGCIFKANCKLQKRQYNRKSR
;
A
#
# COMPACT_ATOMS: atom_id res chain seq x y z
N MET A 1 -8.27 -31.04 -16.93
CA MET A 1 -7.41 -31.02 -15.74
C MET A 1 -7.05 -29.58 -15.50
N ASP A 2 -7.92 -28.83 -14.82
CA ASP A 2 -7.65 -27.44 -14.50
C ASP A 2 -6.68 -27.44 -13.33
N CYS A 3 -5.43 -27.06 -13.59
CA CYS A 3 -4.49 -26.75 -12.52
C CYS A 3 -5.06 -25.53 -11.79
N PRO A 4 -5.49 -25.61 -10.52
CA PRO A 4 -5.96 -24.42 -9.83
C PRO A 4 -4.76 -23.49 -9.70
N PHE A 5 -4.83 -22.33 -10.37
CA PHE A 5 -3.82 -21.28 -10.21
C PHE A 5 -3.84 -20.84 -8.75
N TYR A 6 -2.87 -21.31 -7.97
CA TYR A 6 -2.74 -20.93 -6.58
C TYR A 6 -1.85 -19.68 -6.47
N LEU A 7 -2.31 -18.68 -5.73
CA LEU A 7 -1.48 -17.51 -5.45
C LEU A 7 -0.45 -17.85 -4.37
N LEU A 8 0.80 -17.50 -4.67
CA LEU A 8 1.93 -17.57 -3.76
C LEU A 8 2.49 -16.18 -3.53
N GLN A 9 2.99 -15.96 -2.32
CA GLN A 9 3.88 -14.85 -2.03
C GLN A 9 5.24 -15.13 -2.68
N VAL A 10 5.74 -14.18 -3.47
CA VAL A 10 6.99 -14.32 -4.23
C VAL A 10 8.17 -13.67 -3.49
N ASP A 11 7.97 -12.48 -2.92
CA ASP A 11 9.00 -11.74 -2.21
C ASP A 11 8.39 -10.69 -1.28
N GLU A 12 9.21 -10.07 -0.41
CA GLU A 12 8.82 -8.97 0.47
C GLU A 12 9.89 -7.87 0.49
N PHE A 13 9.44 -6.62 0.58
CA PHE A 13 10.32 -5.47 0.81
C PHE A 13 9.84 -4.69 2.04
N ARG A 14 10.77 -4.35 2.92
CA ARG A 14 10.53 -3.47 4.07
C ARG A 14 11.72 -2.54 4.26
N SER A 15 11.42 -1.26 4.42
CA SER A 15 12.36 -0.28 4.98
C SER A 15 11.60 0.66 5.91
N TYR A 16 12.30 1.13 6.94
CA TYR A 16 11.90 2.33 7.67
C TYR A 16 12.43 3.56 6.94
N VAL A 17 11.87 4.73 7.27
CA VAL A 17 12.24 6.01 6.66
C VAL A 17 12.48 7.01 7.77
N LYS A 18 13.60 7.73 7.70
CA LYS A 18 13.90 8.86 8.58
C LYS A 18 13.09 10.08 8.17
N PRO A 19 12.15 10.58 9.00
CA PRO A 19 11.41 11.79 8.69
C PRO A 19 12.32 13.02 8.80
N THR A 20 12.26 13.92 7.82
CA THR A 20 13.13 15.11 7.76
C THR A 20 12.42 16.40 8.17
N ILE A 21 11.08 16.44 8.16
CA ILE A 21 10.30 17.62 8.57
C ILE A 21 10.01 17.59 10.08
N ASN A 22 9.45 16.47 10.57
CA ASN A 22 9.21 16.23 12.00
C ASN A 22 10.04 15.01 12.42
N PRO A 23 11.34 15.18 12.72
CA PRO A 23 12.26 14.05 12.96
C PRO A 23 11.94 13.29 14.25
N THR A 24 11.41 13.98 15.27
CA THR A 24 11.04 13.38 16.55
C THR A 24 9.62 12.82 16.49
N LEU A 25 9.48 11.51 16.68
CA LEU A 25 8.20 10.83 16.76
C LEU A 25 7.48 11.19 18.05
N SER A 26 6.16 11.41 17.96
CA SER A 26 5.32 11.56 19.15
C SER A 26 5.15 10.22 19.86
N GLU A 27 4.85 10.26 21.16
CA GLU A 27 4.51 9.05 21.92
C GLU A 27 3.35 8.28 21.29
N PHE A 28 2.36 9.01 20.76
CA PHE A 28 1.23 8.38 20.07
C PHE A 28 1.69 7.59 18.85
N CYS A 29 2.56 8.15 18.00
CA CYS A 29 3.08 7.47 16.83
C CYS A 29 3.89 6.23 17.21
N ILE A 30 4.75 6.32 18.24
CA ILE A 30 5.55 5.19 18.74
C ILE A 30 4.62 4.08 19.26
N LYS A 31 3.66 4.40 20.12
CA LYS A 31 2.70 3.43 20.67
C LYS A 31 1.85 2.78 19.58
N LEU A 32 1.34 3.58 18.64
CA LEU A 32 0.50 3.10 17.55
C LEU A 32 1.29 2.16 16.62
N THR A 33 2.41 2.62 16.07
CA THR A 33 3.15 1.91 15.00
C THR A 33 4.18 0.90 15.51
N GLY A 34 4.61 1.03 16.77
CA GLY A 34 5.68 0.22 17.36
C GLY A 34 7.08 0.59 16.88
N ILE A 35 7.21 1.68 16.12
CA ILE A 35 8.50 2.16 15.60
C ILE A 35 9.14 3.05 16.67
N SER A 36 10.37 2.72 17.05
CA SER A 36 11.13 3.51 18.03
C SER A 36 11.80 4.72 17.38
N GLN A 37 12.15 5.72 18.19
CA GLN A 37 12.93 6.87 17.71
C GLN A 37 14.30 6.43 17.16
N ASP A 38 15.00 5.55 17.88
CA ASP A 38 16.29 5.01 17.45
C ASP A 38 16.20 4.32 16.08
N THR A 39 15.08 3.63 15.81
CA THR A 39 14.85 3.03 14.50
C THR A 39 14.81 4.07 13.38
N VAL A 40 14.04 5.16 13.53
CA VAL A 40 13.96 6.18 12.47
C VAL A 40 15.22 7.04 12.38
N ASP A 41 15.93 7.25 13.49
CA ASP A 41 17.17 8.03 13.51
C ASP A 41 18.28 7.38 12.69
N ASN A 42 18.33 6.04 12.72
CA ASN A 42 19.28 5.19 11.99
C ASN A 42 18.75 4.72 10.63
N SER A 43 17.58 5.19 10.20
CA SER A 43 16.99 4.81 8.91
C SER A 43 17.47 5.71 7.76
N PRO A 44 17.45 5.21 6.51
CA PRO A 44 17.64 6.04 5.32
C PRO A 44 16.53 7.08 5.17
N ILE A 45 16.81 8.17 4.45
CA ILE A 45 15.78 9.14 4.06
C ILE A 45 14.91 8.59 2.91
N PHE A 46 13.77 9.23 2.65
CA PHE A 46 12.78 8.70 1.71
C PHE A 46 13.32 8.45 0.30
N ILE A 47 14.18 9.33 -0.24
CA ILE A 47 14.70 9.16 -1.61
C ILE A 47 15.55 7.89 -1.76
N ASP A 48 16.33 7.54 -0.74
CA ASP A 48 17.15 6.32 -0.76
C ASP A 48 16.27 5.07 -0.69
N VAL A 49 15.24 5.09 0.15
CA VAL A 49 14.25 4.01 0.22
C VAL A 49 13.46 3.87 -1.07
N LEU A 50 13.11 5.00 -1.71
CA LEU A 50 12.43 4.99 -2.99
C LEU A 50 13.31 4.32 -4.06
N ASN A 51 14.62 4.61 -4.08
CA ASN A 51 15.56 3.97 -4.99
C ASN A 51 15.65 2.46 -4.73
N GLN A 52 15.81 2.03 -3.48
CA GLN A 52 15.82 0.60 -3.10
C GLN A 52 14.50 -0.10 -3.49
N PHE A 53 13.37 0.58 -3.31
CA PHE A 53 12.07 0.05 -3.71
C PHE A 53 11.94 -0.10 -5.23
N GLN A 54 12.48 0.85 -6.00
CA GLN A 54 12.52 0.74 -7.47
C GLN A 54 13.38 -0.42 -7.94
N GLU A 55 14.54 -0.65 -7.30
CA GLU A 55 15.38 -1.82 -7.57
C GLU A 55 14.65 -3.13 -7.27
N PHE A 56 13.93 -3.18 -6.14
CA PHE A 56 13.09 -4.32 -5.79
C PHE A 56 12.01 -4.60 -6.84
N LEU A 57 11.31 -3.57 -7.34
CA LEU A 57 10.34 -3.72 -8.43
C LEU A 57 10.99 -4.19 -9.74
N ALA A 58 12.19 -3.66 -10.05
CA ALA A 58 12.93 -3.96 -11.27
C ALA A 58 13.42 -5.43 -11.32
N LYS A 59 13.77 -6.03 -10.17
CA LYS A 59 14.12 -7.46 -10.04
C LYS A 59 13.06 -8.38 -10.68
N TYR A 60 11.81 -7.96 -10.68
CA TYR A 60 10.66 -8.71 -11.20
C TYR A 60 10.04 -8.10 -12.48
N ASN A 61 10.69 -7.08 -13.05
CA ASN A 61 10.22 -6.30 -14.19
C ASN A 61 8.81 -5.70 -14.01
N LEU A 62 8.39 -5.44 -12.77
CA LEU A 62 7.05 -4.95 -12.45
C LEU A 62 6.86 -3.53 -12.98
N PHE A 63 5.70 -3.27 -13.60
CA PHE A 63 5.37 -2.00 -14.27
C PHE A 63 6.31 -1.66 -15.44
N GLN A 64 7.08 -2.64 -15.92
CA GLN A 64 7.90 -2.55 -17.12
C GLN A 64 7.37 -3.57 -18.15
N SER A 65 8.04 -4.72 -18.31
CA SER A 65 7.55 -5.81 -19.16
C SER A 65 6.49 -6.68 -18.47
N SER A 66 6.45 -6.71 -17.14
CA SER A 66 5.46 -7.45 -16.35
C SER A 66 4.34 -6.53 -15.88
N SER A 67 3.09 -6.90 -16.15
CA SER A 67 1.92 -6.17 -15.63
C SER A 67 1.83 -6.31 -14.11
N ALA A 68 1.62 -5.19 -13.41
CA ALA A 68 1.46 -5.16 -11.97
C ALA A 68 0.40 -4.14 -11.55
N VAL A 69 -0.12 -4.27 -10.34
CA VAL A 69 -1.07 -3.32 -9.73
C VAL A 69 -0.83 -3.27 -8.22
N PHE A 70 -0.90 -2.07 -7.65
CA PHE A 70 -0.89 -1.92 -6.20
C PHE A 70 -2.24 -2.28 -5.59
N VAL A 71 -2.21 -2.91 -4.42
CA VAL A 71 -3.38 -3.19 -3.58
C VAL A 71 -3.16 -2.53 -2.23
N THR A 72 -4.12 -1.71 -1.78
CA THR A 72 -4.00 -0.90 -0.55
C THR A 72 -5.24 -1.04 0.33
N ASP A 73 -5.08 -0.83 1.64
CA ASP A 73 -6.16 -0.86 2.63
C ASP A 73 -6.86 0.50 2.75
N GLY A 74 -7.52 0.93 1.67
CA GLY A 74 -8.10 2.26 1.55
C GLY A 74 -7.38 3.14 0.53
N PRO A 75 -7.76 4.42 0.39
CA PRO A 75 -7.17 5.30 -0.62
C PRO A 75 -5.88 6.00 -0.17
N PHE A 76 -5.61 6.05 1.14
CA PHE A 76 -4.68 7.01 1.72
C PHE A 76 -3.20 6.78 1.34
N ASP A 77 -2.76 5.52 1.21
CA ASP A 77 -1.35 5.20 0.92
C ASP A 77 -0.85 5.92 -0.33
N ILE A 78 -1.51 5.68 -1.47
CA ILE A 78 -1.08 6.25 -2.75
C ILE A 78 -1.60 7.69 -2.93
N ARG A 79 -2.85 7.97 -2.53
CA ARG A 79 -3.47 9.28 -2.77
C ARG A 79 -2.89 10.37 -1.89
N ASP A 80 -2.61 10.08 -0.62
CA ASP A 80 -2.21 11.07 0.38
C ASP A 80 -0.76 10.91 0.81
N PHE A 81 -0.37 9.74 1.35
CA PHE A 81 0.96 9.57 1.95
C PHE A 81 2.07 9.68 0.92
N ILE A 82 1.99 8.91 -0.18
CA ILE A 82 2.97 9.03 -1.28
C ILE A 82 2.94 10.43 -1.89
N THR A 83 1.77 11.03 -2.11
CA THR A 83 1.67 12.39 -2.69
C THR A 83 2.38 13.43 -1.82
N LYS A 84 2.05 13.48 -0.53
CA LYS A 84 2.65 14.43 0.40
C LYS A 84 4.14 14.18 0.57
N GLN A 85 4.56 12.91 0.64
CA GLN A 85 5.96 12.57 0.81
C GLN A 85 6.81 12.98 -0.42
N LEU A 86 6.29 12.82 -1.63
CA LEU A 86 6.94 13.30 -2.86
C LEU A 86 7.06 14.83 -2.86
N GLU A 87 5.99 15.54 -2.49
CA GLU A 87 6.01 17.01 -2.34
C GLU A 87 7.07 17.45 -1.30
N HIS A 88 7.10 16.81 -0.13
CA HIS A 88 8.07 17.10 0.93
C HIS A 88 9.52 16.77 0.56
N SER A 89 9.72 15.81 -0.35
CA SER A 89 11.05 15.39 -0.80
C SER A 89 11.48 16.11 -2.10
N ASN A 90 10.67 17.05 -2.61
CA ASN A 90 10.87 17.72 -3.89
C ASN A 90 11.07 16.76 -5.08
N ILE A 91 10.32 15.65 -5.10
CA ILE A 91 10.40 14.65 -6.17
C ILE A 91 9.31 14.94 -7.20
N ASP A 92 9.72 15.50 -8.33
CA ASP A 92 8.90 15.73 -9.51
C ASP A 92 9.73 15.41 -10.77
N PRO A 93 9.23 14.62 -11.73
CA PRO A 93 7.89 14.03 -11.79
C PRO A 93 7.65 12.90 -10.77
N ARG A 94 6.39 12.74 -10.34
CA ARG A 94 5.94 11.57 -9.58
C ARG A 94 6.29 10.27 -10.35
N PRO A 95 6.87 9.24 -9.69
CA PRO A 95 7.17 7.97 -10.34
C PRO A 95 5.95 7.38 -11.06
N ALA A 96 6.13 6.95 -12.31
CA ALA A 96 5.02 6.58 -13.20
C ALA A 96 4.12 5.47 -12.62
N TYR A 97 4.72 4.47 -11.95
CA TYR A 97 3.98 3.37 -11.31
C TYR A 97 3.06 3.85 -10.17
N PHE A 98 3.38 4.96 -9.51
CA PHE A 98 2.50 5.58 -8.51
C PHE A 98 1.42 6.49 -9.11
N THR A 99 1.37 6.65 -10.44
CA THR A 99 0.33 7.41 -11.16
C THR A 99 -0.72 6.49 -11.79
N LEU A 100 -0.42 5.20 -11.91
CA LEU A 100 -1.35 4.19 -12.42
C LEU A 100 -2.54 3.97 -11.47
N PRO A 101 -3.71 3.57 -11.99
CA PRO A 101 -4.82 3.11 -11.17
C PRO A 101 -4.41 1.95 -10.23
N TRP A 102 -4.99 1.90 -9.04
CA TRP A 102 -4.72 0.86 -8.04
C TRP A 102 -6.01 0.28 -7.47
N ILE A 103 -5.87 -0.78 -6.68
CA ILE A 103 -6.97 -1.47 -6.01
C ILE A 103 -7.02 -1.01 -4.56
N ASN A 104 -8.12 -0.38 -4.18
CA ASN A 104 -8.52 -0.29 -2.79
C ASN A 104 -9.28 -1.57 -2.45
N ILE A 105 -8.66 -2.44 -1.64
CA ILE A 105 -9.25 -3.75 -1.34
C ILE A 105 -10.51 -3.63 -0.50
N ARG A 106 -10.66 -2.58 0.33
CA ARG A 106 -11.88 -2.40 1.14
C ARG A 106 -13.12 -2.26 0.26
N LYS A 107 -12.99 -1.52 -0.85
CA LYS A 107 -14.07 -1.37 -1.84
C LYS A 107 -14.33 -2.70 -2.56
N LEU A 108 -13.28 -3.36 -3.02
CA LEU A 108 -13.38 -4.63 -3.73
C LEU A 108 -14.04 -5.71 -2.85
N PHE A 109 -13.63 -5.79 -1.59
CA PHE A 109 -14.18 -6.70 -0.58
C PHE A 109 -15.65 -6.42 -0.34
N LYS A 110 -16.02 -5.15 -0.14
CA LYS A 110 -17.41 -4.75 0.06
C LYS A 110 -18.29 -5.18 -1.12
N ASP A 111 -17.84 -4.91 -2.34
CA ASP A 111 -18.61 -5.21 -3.55
C ASP A 111 -18.71 -6.72 -3.79
N PHE A 112 -17.63 -7.48 -3.56
CA PHE A 112 -17.58 -8.93 -3.76
C PHE A 112 -18.42 -9.72 -2.74
N TYR A 113 -18.36 -9.37 -1.46
CA TYR A 113 -19.14 -10.03 -0.39
C TYR A 113 -20.47 -9.34 -0.08
N HIS A 114 -20.94 -8.44 -0.94
CA HIS A 114 -22.19 -7.69 -0.78
C HIS A 114 -22.35 -7.02 0.60
N GLN A 115 -21.26 -6.48 1.15
CA GLN A 115 -21.29 -5.81 2.45
C GLN A 115 -21.93 -4.42 2.32
N THR A 116 -22.60 -3.97 3.37
CA THR A 116 -23.22 -2.63 3.40
C THR A 116 -22.19 -1.51 3.58
N GLN A 117 -21.03 -1.82 4.15
CA GLN A 117 -19.97 -0.87 4.46
C GLN A 117 -18.57 -1.45 4.24
N ASN A 118 -17.60 -0.57 3.99
CA ASN A 118 -16.20 -0.94 3.92
C ASN A 118 -15.72 -1.45 5.30
N LYS A 119 -14.94 -2.52 5.30
CA LYS A 119 -14.26 -3.04 6.50
C LYS A 119 -12.76 -2.71 6.45
N ASN A 120 -12.14 -2.55 7.60
CA ASN A 120 -10.67 -2.52 7.72
C ASN A 120 -10.10 -3.95 7.68
N ILE A 121 -8.76 -4.11 7.71
CA ILE A 121 -8.10 -5.43 7.70
C ILE A 121 -8.71 -6.38 8.73
N LYS A 122 -8.84 -5.95 9.98
CA LYS A 122 -9.42 -6.77 11.05
C LYS A 122 -10.84 -7.24 10.72
N GLY A 123 -11.72 -6.34 10.31
CA GLY A 123 -13.09 -6.70 9.96
C GLY A 123 -13.19 -7.60 8.72
N MET A 124 -12.28 -7.45 7.74
CA MET A 124 -12.19 -8.35 6.60
C MET A 124 -11.73 -9.76 7.03
N LEU A 125 -10.72 -9.86 7.89
CA LEU A 125 -10.24 -11.13 8.43
C LEU A 125 -11.32 -11.84 9.26
N GLU A 126 -12.01 -11.11 10.15
CA GLU A 126 -13.11 -11.65 10.94
C GLU A 126 -14.21 -12.24 10.04
N HIS A 127 -14.59 -11.54 8.97
CA HIS A 127 -15.56 -12.05 8.00
C HIS A 127 -15.11 -13.35 7.31
N LEU A 128 -13.81 -13.47 7.04
CA LEU A 128 -13.21 -14.65 6.41
C LEU A 128 -12.87 -15.77 7.40
N ASN A 129 -13.24 -15.63 8.68
CA ASN A 129 -12.85 -16.53 9.77
C ASN A 129 -11.32 -16.72 9.88
N MET A 130 -10.58 -15.62 9.68
CA MET A 130 -9.12 -15.55 9.77
C MET A 130 -8.71 -14.63 10.92
N THR A 131 -7.50 -14.82 11.44
CA THR A 131 -6.94 -13.99 12.51
C THR A 131 -5.81 -13.12 11.99
N PHE A 132 -5.69 -11.90 12.51
CA PHE A 132 -4.55 -11.04 12.22
C PHE A 132 -3.25 -11.72 12.66
N LYS A 133 -2.24 -11.73 11.79
CA LYS A 133 -0.91 -12.28 12.08
C LYS A 133 0.12 -11.17 12.23
N GLY A 134 0.86 -11.17 13.32
CA GLY A 134 1.87 -10.13 13.62
C GLY A 134 1.28 -8.98 14.43
N ARG A 135 1.83 -7.78 14.25
CA ARG A 135 1.46 -6.57 15.02
C ARG A 135 0.62 -5.62 14.17
N GLU A 136 -0.59 -5.29 14.62
CA GLU A 136 -1.42 -4.25 13.99
C GLU A 136 -0.64 -2.93 13.90
N HIS A 137 -0.83 -2.18 12.80
CA HIS A 137 -0.14 -0.93 12.51
C HIS A 137 1.37 -1.07 12.27
N SER A 138 1.89 -2.28 12.15
CA SER A 138 3.18 -2.52 11.50
C SER A 138 2.95 -2.65 10.00
N GLY A 139 3.54 -1.76 9.21
CA GLY A 139 3.28 -1.71 7.76
C GLY A 139 3.53 -3.04 7.03
N LEU A 140 4.54 -3.83 7.43
CA LEU A 140 4.79 -5.14 6.83
C LEU A 140 3.75 -6.19 7.23
N ASP A 141 3.35 -6.23 8.50
CA ASP A 141 2.35 -7.20 8.96
C ASP A 141 0.96 -6.85 8.39
N ASP A 142 0.61 -5.57 8.30
CA ASP A 142 -0.60 -5.12 7.61
C ASP A 142 -0.59 -5.56 6.13
N ALA A 143 0.54 -5.39 5.42
CA ALA A 143 0.68 -5.82 4.02
C ALA A 143 0.54 -7.35 3.86
N ARG A 144 1.12 -8.14 4.76
CA ARG A 144 0.97 -9.61 4.76
C ARG A 144 -0.48 -10.03 4.98
N ASN A 145 -1.18 -9.43 5.93
CA ASN A 145 -2.59 -9.71 6.17
C ASN A 145 -3.46 -9.29 4.98
N LEU A 146 -3.13 -8.18 4.33
CA LEU A 146 -3.78 -7.77 3.08
C LEU A 146 -3.59 -8.82 1.96
N ALA A 147 -2.39 -9.39 1.85
CA ALA A 147 -2.10 -10.45 0.88
C ALA A 147 -2.87 -11.74 1.19
N TYR A 148 -3.02 -12.12 2.46
CA TYR A 148 -3.85 -13.27 2.86
C TYR A 148 -5.33 -13.07 2.53
N ILE A 149 -5.88 -11.88 2.78
CA ILE A 149 -7.25 -11.52 2.38
C ILE A 149 -7.37 -11.60 0.86
N ALA A 150 -6.44 -10.98 0.13
CA ALA A 150 -6.47 -10.96 -1.33
C ALA A 150 -6.43 -12.37 -1.93
N LYS A 151 -5.58 -13.24 -1.37
CA LYS A 151 -5.50 -14.65 -1.74
C LYS A 151 -6.83 -15.37 -1.51
N ARG A 152 -7.43 -15.25 -0.32
CA ARG A 152 -8.74 -15.87 -0.01
C ARG A 152 -9.83 -15.39 -0.97
N MET A 153 -9.90 -14.08 -1.24
CA MET A 153 -10.85 -13.52 -2.20
C MET A 153 -10.65 -14.08 -3.61
N HIS A 154 -9.40 -14.22 -4.06
CA HIS A 154 -9.10 -14.79 -5.37
C HIS A 154 -9.49 -16.27 -5.46
N GLU A 155 -9.18 -17.06 -4.43
CA GLU A 155 -9.58 -18.47 -4.34
C GLU A 155 -11.11 -18.66 -4.39
N GLU A 156 -11.87 -17.67 -3.93
CA GLU A 156 -13.33 -17.65 -4.00
C GLU A 156 -13.89 -17.03 -5.30
N GLY A 157 -13.01 -16.69 -6.26
CA GLY A 157 -13.40 -16.22 -7.60
C GLY A 157 -13.48 -14.69 -7.76
N CYS A 158 -12.98 -13.91 -6.80
CA CYS A 158 -12.93 -12.45 -6.94
C CYS A 158 -11.94 -12.02 -8.04
N ILE A 159 -12.38 -11.13 -8.92
CA ILE A 159 -11.53 -10.56 -9.99
C ILE A 159 -10.95 -9.22 -9.53
N PHE A 160 -9.63 -9.14 -9.48
CA PHE A 160 -8.89 -7.95 -9.05
C PHE A 160 -8.76 -6.94 -10.20
N LYS A 161 -9.61 -5.92 -10.19
CA LYS A 161 -9.56 -4.78 -11.12
C LYS A 161 -9.35 -3.48 -10.35
N ALA A 162 -8.48 -2.61 -10.88
CA ALA A 162 -8.22 -1.29 -10.30
C ALA A 162 -9.54 -0.50 -10.14
N ASN A 163 -9.77 0.04 -8.95
CA ASN A 163 -11.02 0.70 -8.55
C ASN A 163 -10.79 2.09 -7.91
N CYS A 164 -9.53 2.55 -7.93
CA CYS A 164 -9.07 3.87 -7.53
C CYS A 164 -8.08 4.43 -8.57
N LYS A 165 -8.08 5.75 -8.71
CA LYS A 165 -7.14 6.50 -9.56
C LYS A 165 -6.93 7.89 -8.96
N LEU A 166 -5.78 8.50 -9.24
CA LEU A 166 -5.55 9.90 -8.90
C LEU A 166 -6.54 10.77 -9.69
N GLN A 167 -7.15 11.73 -9.01
CA GLN A 167 -7.96 12.74 -9.69
C GLN A 167 -7.01 13.77 -10.32
N LYS A 168 -7.25 14.13 -11.59
CA LYS A 168 -6.53 15.25 -12.20
C LYS A 168 -6.88 16.52 -11.41
N ARG A 169 -5.88 17.25 -10.90
CA ARG A 169 -6.10 18.61 -10.39
C ARG A 169 -6.72 19.41 -11.56
N GLN A 170 -7.98 19.82 -11.42
CA GLN A 170 -8.57 20.76 -12.37
C GLN A 170 -7.82 22.08 -12.17
N TYR A 171 -6.96 22.43 -13.13
CA TYR A 171 -6.43 23.79 -13.20
C TYR A 171 -7.59 24.72 -13.54
N ASN A 172 -8.21 25.31 -12.52
CA ASN A 172 -8.97 26.53 -12.72
C ASN A 172 -7.97 27.62 -13.10
N ARG A 173 -7.73 27.77 -14.42
CA ARG A 173 -7.16 28.98 -14.99
C ARG A 173 -8.12 30.12 -14.65
N LYS A 174 -7.92 30.76 -13.49
CA LYS A 174 -8.36 32.14 -13.32
C LYS A 174 -7.41 32.98 -14.15
N SER A 175 -7.80 33.21 -15.41
CA SER A 175 -7.30 34.30 -16.23
C SER A 175 -7.43 35.59 -15.42
N ARG A 176 -6.29 36.19 -15.09
CA ARG A 176 -6.19 37.63 -14.86
C ARG A 176 -5.94 38.30 -16.20
#